data_AF-T1IQ75-F1
#
_entry.id   AF-T1IQ75-F1
#
_cell.length_a   1.000
_cell.length_b   1.000
_cell.length_c   1.000
_cell.angle_alpha   90.00
_cell.angle_beta   90.00
_cell.angle_gamma   90.00
#
_symmetry.space_group_name_H-M   'P 1'
#
loop_
_entity.id
_entity.type
_entity.pdbx_description
1 polymer ?
#
loop_
_entity_poly.entity_id
_entity_poly.type
_entity_poly.pdbx_seq_one_letter_code
_entity_poly.pdbx_strand_id
1 'polypeptide(L)'
;MKLRVMASACRYRVLAVGATVSCLYFFILELIVSRHLDLMNGETQPSKYLDETKKSAPTPVTMATRNGNGRMLGRRLSHQRVMVLCSNMSFQRPPGPVTALASFPGSGNTWIRYLLQQATGVYTGSIYTDYALLRHGFPAENVVNGSVLLVKTHEWGIHIRQNFSRAVLIVRDPVPAILAEFNRQGGGHIGHASIDKYRNKEGKLWKAFVSGKSRSWLET
;
A
#
# COMPACT_ATOMS: atom_id res chain seq x y z
N MET A 1 23.57 24.87 6.66
CA MET A 1 23.05 25.25 5.31
C MET A 1 22.62 24.05 4.44
N LYS A 2 23.30 22.88 4.49
CA LYS A 2 22.93 21.68 3.67
C LYS A 2 21.61 20.98 4.03
N LEU A 3 21.16 20.98 5.30
CA LEU A 3 19.89 20.33 5.71
C LEU A 3 18.63 21.01 5.15
N ARG A 4 18.61 22.35 4.99
CA ARG A 4 17.46 23.10 4.44
C ARG A 4 17.23 22.81 2.95
N VAL A 5 18.29 22.52 2.19
CA VAL A 5 18.22 22.25 0.75
C VAL A 5 17.67 20.83 0.48
N MET A 6 17.96 19.85 1.34
CA MET A 6 17.41 18.50 1.16
C MET A 6 15.93 18.37 1.58
N ALA A 7 15.53 19.09 2.63
CA ALA A 7 14.13 19.12 3.08
C ALA A 7 13.20 19.78 2.04
N SER A 8 13.67 20.86 1.39
CA SER A 8 12.94 21.49 0.28
C SER A 8 12.86 20.55 -0.93
N ALA A 9 13.96 19.93 -1.35
CA ALA A 9 13.97 19.01 -2.49
C ALA A 9 13.00 17.82 -2.32
N CYS A 10 12.84 17.27 -1.10
CA CYS A 10 11.87 16.19 -0.90
C CYS A 10 10.42 16.68 -0.82
N ARG A 11 10.14 17.83 -0.19
CA ARG A 11 8.80 18.44 -0.25
C ARG A 11 8.38 18.72 -1.69
N TYR A 12 9.30 19.25 -2.50
CA TYR A 12 9.09 19.40 -3.94
C TYR A 12 8.84 18.07 -4.65
N ARG A 13 9.54 16.98 -4.29
CA ARG A 13 9.28 15.66 -4.88
C ARG A 13 7.92 15.07 -4.51
N VAL A 14 7.46 15.21 -3.27
CA VAL A 14 6.13 14.74 -2.85
C VAL A 14 5.03 15.56 -3.51
N LEU A 15 5.19 16.89 -3.54
CA LEU A 15 4.27 17.80 -4.24
C LEU A 15 4.28 17.55 -5.75
N ALA A 16 5.44 17.31 -6.35
CA ALA A 16 5.56 17.00 -7.77
C ALA A 16 4.95 15.63 -8.11
N VAL A 17 5.14 14.60 -7.28
CA VAL A 17 4.47 13.30 -7.47
C VAL A 17 2.95 13.43 -7.31
N GLY A 18 2.49 14.21 -6.34
CA GLY A 18 1.07 14.52 -6.19
C GLY A 18 0.51 15.24 -7.43
N ALA A 19 1.20 16.28 -7.89
CA ALA A 19 0.81 17.05 -9.07
C ALA A 19 0.86 16.20 -10.34
N THR A 20 1.86 15.33 -10.54
CA THR A 20 1.92 14.46 -11.72
C THR A 20 0.84 13.38 -11.70
N VAL A 21 0.54 12.79 -10.54
CA VAL A 21 -0.56 11.83 -10.41
C VAL A 21 -1.91 12.52 -10.66
N SER A 22 -2.11 13.74 -10.13
CA SER A 22 -3.30 14.54 -10.42
C SER A 22 -3.40 14.91 -11.89
N CYS A 23 -2.32 15.40 -12.51
CA CYS A 23 -2.30 15.74 -13.94
C CYS A 23 -2.56 14.51 -14.83
N LEU A 24 -1.97 13.36 -14.50
CA LEU A 24 -2.23 12.11 -15.21
C LEU A 24 -3.68 11.65 -15.02
N TYR A 25 -4.25 11.82 -13.83
CA TYR A 25 -5.65 11.50 -13.56
C TYR A 25 -6.59 12.39 -14.40
N PHE A 26 -6.37 13.70 -14.43
CA PHE A 26 -7.13 14.62 -15.28
C PHE A 26 -6.94 14.30 -16.76
N PHE A 27 -5.73 14.02 -17.21
CA PHE A 27 -5.47 13.65 -18.61
C PHE A 27 -6.16 12.34 -19.02
N ILE A 28 -6.13 11.33 -18.14
CA ILE A 28 -6.84 10.06 -18.37
C ILE A 28 -8.35 10.27 -18.35
N LEU A 29 -8.88 11.10 -17.44
CA LEU A 29 -10.29 11.47 -17.43
C LEU A 29 -10.71 12.17 -18.72
N GLU A 30 -9.93 13.15 -19.18
CA GLU A 30 -10.16 13.84 -20.46
C GLU A 30 -10.13 12.87 -21.64
N LEU A 31 -9.20 11.90 -21.66
CA LEU A 31 -9.17 10.85 -22.69
C LEU A 31 -10.40 9.94 -22.62
N ILE A 32 -10.86 9.57 -21.42
CA ILE A 32 -12.05 8.75 -21.23
C ILE A 32 -13.29 9.51 -21.68
N VAL A 33 -13.42 10.78 -21.30
CA VAL A 33 -14.54 11.66 -21.69
C VAL A 33 -14.53 11.89 -23.20
N SER A 34 -13.37 12.19 -23.79
CA SER A 34 -13.22 12.37 -25.24
C SER A 34 -13.60 11.11 -25.99
N ARG A 35 -13.09 9.94 -25.55
CA ARG A 35 -13.44 8.65 -26.17
C ARG A 35 -14.92 8.28 -25.96
N HIS A 36 -15.52 8.66 -24.83
CA HIS A 36 -16.93 8.47 -24.59
C HIS A 36 -17.78 9.38 -25.50
N LEU A 37 -17.37 10.63 -25.71
CA LEU A 37 -18.01 11.54 -26.68
C LEU A 37 -17.86 11.04 -28.12
N ASP A 38 -16.71 10.47 -28.49
CA ASP A 38 -16.49 9.84 -29.79
C ASP A 38 -17.40 8.61 -29.98
N LEU A 39 -17.62 7.82 -28.92
CA LEU A 39 -18.55 6.68 -28.93
C LEU A 39 -20.02 7.12 -29.02
N MET A 40 -20.36 8.30 -28.49
CA MET A 40 -21.71 8.85 -28.58
C MET A 40 -21.98 9.55 -29.93
N ASN A 41 -20.92 9.94 -30.67
CA ASN A 41 -21.01 10.60 -31.98
C ASN A 41 -20.78 9.67 -33.19
N GLY A 42 -20.45 8.39 -32.97
CA GLY A 42 -20.17 7.43 -34.05
C GLY A 42 -21.33 6.48 -34.35
N GLU A 43 -22.08 6.75 -35.41
CA GLU A 43 -23.02 5.79 -36.02
C GLU A 43 -22.29 4.57 -36.64
N THR A 44 -22.68 3.37 -36.19
CA THR A 44 -22.73 2.05 -36.86
C THR A 44 -21.75 1.67 -37.99
N GLN A 45 -20.85 0.72 -37.72
CA GLN A 45 -20.44 -0.39 -38.62
C GLN A 45 -20.03 -1.64 -37.80
N PRO A 46 -20.27 -2.88 -38.28
CA PRO A 46 -20.34 -4.08 -37.44
C PRO A 46 -19.00 -4.77 -37.17
N SER A 47 -18.99 -5.45 -36.04
CA SER A 47 -17.95 -6.32 -35.48
C SER A 47 -17.41 -7.38 -36.46
N LYS A 48 -16.10 -7.35 -36.73
CA LYS A 48 -15.36 -8.49 -37.29
C LYS A 48 -14.84 -9.36 -36.14
N TYR A 49 -15.67 -10.32 -35.73
CA TYR A 49 -15.25 -11.49 -34.96
C TYR A 49 -15.26 -12.70 -35.91
N LEU A 50 -14.10 -13.35 -36.03
CA LEU A 50 -13.71 -14.60 -36.72
C LEU A 50 -12.33 -14.29 -37.32
N ASP A 51 -11.26 -15.05 -37.19
CA ASP A 51 -10.97 -16.38 -36.69
C ASP A 51 -9.43 -16.40 -36.68
N GLU A 52 -8.78 -16.82 -35.60
CA GLU A 52 -7.41 -17.36 -35.67
C GLU A 52 -7.10 -18.10 -34.38
N THR A 53 -7.73 -19.28 -34.25
CA THR A 53 -7.12 -20.34 -33.46
C THR A 53 -5.97 -20.95 -34.27
N LYS A 54 -4.78 -20.99 -33.65
CA LYS A 54 -3.66 -21.96 -33.81
C LYS A 54 -2.30 -21.30 -34.08
N LYS A 55 -1.42 -21.39 -33.08
CA LYS A 55 0.06 -21.58 -33.07
C LYS A 55 0.59 -20.91 -31.80
N SER A 56 1.44 -21.47 -30.95
CA SER A 56 2.13 -22.75 -30.82
C SER A 56 2.74 -22.71 -29.42
N ALA A 57 2.71 -23.83 -28.69
CA ALA A 57 3.27 -23.94 -27.34
C ALA A 57 4.81 -23.75 -27.33
N PRO A 58 5.41 -23.08 -26.32
CA PRO A 58 6.86 -23.05 -26.17
C PRO A 58 7.36 -24.34 -25.49
N THR A 59 8.29 -25.00 -26.18
CA THR A 59 9.08 -26.17 -25.78
C THR A 59 9.98 -25.92 -24.55
N PRO A 60 10.35 -26.97 -23.80
CA PRO A 60 11.09 -26.85 -22.56
C PRO A 60 12.58 -26.59 -22.82
N VAL A 61 13.12 -25.56 -22.17
CA VAL A 61 14.56 -25.26 -22.24
C VAL A 61 15.33 -26.23 -21.36
N THR A 62 16.27 -26.91 -21.99
CA THR A 62 17.16 -27.95 -21.49
C THR A 62 18.04 -27.45 -20.34
N MET A 63 18.21 -28.29 -19.31
CA MET A 63 19.17 -28.08 -18.22
C MET A 63 20.61 -28.16 -18.73
N ALA A 64 21.37 -27.08 -18.57
CA ALA A 64 22.83 -27.10 -18.71
C ALA A 64 23.47 -27.36 -17.34
N THR A 65 24.07 -28.53 -17.18
CA THR A 65 25.05 -28.82 -16.13
C THR A 65 26.32 -28.03 -16.41
N ARG A 66 26.86 -27.33 -15.39
CA ARG A 66 28.23 -26.81 -15.43
C ARG A 66 28.94 -27.11 -14.11
N ASN A 67 29.92 -28.00 -14.21
CA ASN A 67 30.86 -28.36 -13.17
C ASN A 67 32.04 -27.35 -13.18
N GLY A 68 32.62 -27.07 -12.01
CA GLY A 68 33.99 -26.53 -11.88
C GLY A 68 34.16 -25.05 -11.52
N ASN A 69 34.61 -24.82 -10.28
CA ASN A 69 35.45 -23.74 -9.76
C ASN A 69 35.04 -22.27 -10.00
N GLY A 70 34.35 -21.69 -9.02
CA GLY A 70 34.19 -20.24 -8.87
C GLY A 70 34.16 -19.85 -7.39
N ARG A 71 35.13 -19.02 -6.97
CA ARG A 71 35.25 -18.42 -5.64
C ARG A 71 33.91 -17.86 -5.14
N MET A 72 33.58 -18.11 -3.87
CA MET A 72 32.48 -17.47 -3.15
C MET A 72 32.63 -15.94 -3.20
N LEU A 73 31.96 -15.29 -4.15
CA LEU A 73 31.82 -13.85 -4.14
C LEU A 73 30.70 -13.52 -3.14
N GLY A 74 31.08 -12.94 -2.00
CA GLY A 74 30.19 -12.60 -0.91
C GLY A 74 28.92 -11.89 -1.41
N ARG A 75 27.76 -12.44 -1.04
CA ARG A 75 26.47 -11.77 -1.21
C ARG A 75 26.58 -10.39 -0.57
N ARG A 76 26.59 -9.33 -1.39
CA ARG A 76 26.34 -7.97 -0.91
C ARG A 76 25.03 -8.00 -0.14
N LEU A 77 25.11 -7.71 1.16
CA LEU A 77 23.97 -7.48 2.03
C LEU A 77 23.03 -6.52 1.30
N SER A 78 21.77 -6.94 1.12
CA SER A 78 20.75 -6.10 0.51
C SER A 78 20.78 -4.74 1.21
N HIS A 79 20.96 -3.66 0.46
CA HIS A 79 20.78 -2.31 0.97
C HIS A 79 19.39 -2.25 1.61
N GLN A 80 19.34 -2.27 2.94
CA GLN A 80 18.12 -2.21 3.71
C GLN A 80 17.53 -0.84 3.40
N ARG A 81 16.40 -0.79 2.67
CA ARG A 81 15.78 0.46 2.23
C ARG A 81 15.22 1.18 3.47
N VAL A 82 16.04 2.03 4.08
CA VAL A 82 15.60 2.95 5.13
C VAL A 82 14.62 3.94 4.48
N MET A 83 13.45 4.15 5.09
CA MET A 83 12.50 5.15 4.56
C MET A 83 13.16 6.53 4.59
N VAL A 84 13.14 7.22 3.45
CA VAL A 84 13.71 8.57 3.35
C VAL A 84 12.81 9.54 4.11
N LEU A 85 13.36 10.19 5.13
CA LEU A 85 12.68 11.21 5.92
C LEU A 85 12.91 12.59 5.29
N CYS A 86 11.82 13.29 5.05
CA CYS A 86 11.80 14.51 4.22
C CYS A 86 11.57 15.78 5.03
N SER A 87 11.08 15.62 6.25
CA SER A 87 10.86 16.68 7.23
C SER A 87 11.52 16.27 8.54
N ASN A 88 11.94 17.26 9.34
CA ASN A 88 12.28 17.00 10.73
C ASN A 88 10.96 16.78 11.49
N MET A 89 10.76 15.57 12.02
CA MET A 89 9.48 15.17 12.57
C MET A 89 9.47 15.28 14.08
N SER A 90 8.34 15.68 14.64
CA SER A 90 8.18 15.82 16.09
C SER A 90 6.79 15.38 16.54
N PHE A 91 6.66 15.17 17.85
CA PHE A 91 5.34 15.13 18.47
C PHE A 91 4.67 16.50 18.39
N GLN A 92 3.35 16.50 18.30
CA GLN A 92 2.53 17.69 18.38
C GLN A 92 2.59 18.29 19.80
N ARG A 93 2.80 19.60 19.88
CA ARG A 93 2.78 20.37 21.12
C ARG A 93 2.04 21.70 20.89
N PRO A 94 0.96 22.00 21.64
CA PRO A 94 0.30 21.14 22.63
C PRO A 94 -0.42 19.94 21.97
N PRO A 95 -0.70 18.85 22.73
CA PRO A 95 -1.50 17.74 22.22
C PRO A 95 -2.88 18.18 21.72
N GLY A 96 -3.33 17.64 20.60
CA GLY A 96 -4.64 17.89 20.02
C GLY A 96 -5.68 16.79 20.32
N PRO A 97 -6.87 16.85 19.68
CA PRO A 97 -7.86 15.78 19.78
C PRO A 97 -7.34 14.47 19.15
N VAL A 98 -7.57 13.34 19.82
CA VAL A 98 -7.15 12.02 19.33
C VAL A 98 -7.96 11.67 18.08
N THR A 99 -7.28 11.52 16.95
CA THR A 99 -7.90 11.26 15.65
C THR A 99 -7.57 9.85 15.18
N ALA A 100 -8.58 9.03 14.91
CA ALA A 100 -8.38 7.70 14.33
C ALA A 100 -8.03 7.80 12.84
N LEU A 101 -7.10 6.96 12.38
CA LEU A 101 -7.00 6.53 11.00
C LEU A 101 -7.52 5.09 10.93
N ALA A 102 -8.83 4.99 10.74
CA ALA A 102 -9.54 3.73 10.73
C ALA A 102 -9.62 3.17 9.30
N SER A 103 -9.42 1.87 9.14
CA SER A 103 -9.70 1.18 7.88
C SER A 103 -9.52 -0.32 8.01
N PHE A 104 -10.04 -1.07 7.05
CA PHE A 104 -9.74 -2.49 6.93
C PHE A 104 -8.22 -2.74 6.67
N PRO A 105 -7.62 -3.84 7.18
CA PRO A 105 -6.25 -4.21 6.87
C PRO A 105 -5.97 -4.33 5.36
N GLY A 106 -4.80 -3.89 4.90
CA GLY A 106 -4.50 -3.87 3.45
C GLY A 106 -5.06 -2.67 2.68
N SER A 107 -5.76 -1.72 3.33
CA SER A 107 -6.27 -0.49 2.70
C SER A 107 -5.24 0.64 2.54
N GLY A 108 -3.96 0.42 2.87
CA GLY A 108 -2.90 1.41 2.60
C GLY A 108 -2.53 2.34 3.76
N ASN A 109 -2.89 2.01 5.01
CA ASN A 109 -2.57 2.81 6.20
C ASN A 109 -1.11 3.24 6.30
N THR A 110 -0.16 2.32 6.14
CA THR A 110 1.27 2.62 6.26
C THR A 110 1.70 3.69 5.26
N TRP A 111 1.16 3.65 4.04
CA TRP A 111 1.46 4.63 3.01
C TRP A 111 0.89 6.01 3.36
N ILE A 112 -0.38 6.09 3.76
CA ILE A 112 -1.02 7.36 4.15
C ILE A 112 -0.33 7.98 5.37
N ARG A 113 -0.01 7.17 6.39
CA ARG A 113 0.74 7.62 7.56
C ARG A 113 2.08 8.24 7.18
N TYR A 114 2.82 7.59 6.28
CA TYR A 114 4.09 8.11 5.78
C TYR A 114 3.88 9.45 5.07
N LEU A 115 2.93 9.54 4.13
CA LEU A 115 2.66 10.79 3.41
C LEU A 115 2.30 11.94 4.38
N LEU A 116 1.43 11.67 5.36
CA LEU A 116 0.99 12.66 6.33
C LEU A 116 2.11 13.10 7.27
N GLN A 117 2.93 12.18 7.80
CA GLN A 117 4.03 12.60 8.67
C GLN A 117 5.07 13.42 7.90
N GLN A 118 5.28 13.11 6.62
CA GLN A 118 6.27 13.79 5.80
C GLN A 118 5.79 15.19 5.38
N ALA A 119 4.50 15.31 5.05
CA ALA A 119 3.86 16.56 4.69
C ALA A 119 3.76 17.52 5.89
N THR A 120 3.37 17.00 7.06
CA THR A 120 3.12 17.83 8.26
C THR A 120 4.35 18.02 9.14
N GLY A 121 5.30 17.09 9.12
CA GLY A 121 6.37 17.03 10.11
C GLY A 121 5.90 16.52 11.48
N VAL A 122 4.69 15.96 11.59
CA VAL A 122 4.14 15.43 12.85
C VAL A 122 4.08 13.92 12.81
N TYR A 123 4.53 13.24 13.87
CA TYR A 123 4.47 11.78 13.94
C TYR A 123 3.02 11.26 13.86
N THR A 124 2.88 10.06 13.29
CA THR A 124 1.61 9.30 13.30
C THR A 124 1.75 8.10 14.22
N GLY A 125 0.73 7.88 15.03
CA GLY A 125 0.66 6.77 15.97
C GLY A 125 -0.08 5.56 15.43
N SER A 126 -0.15 4.53 16.27
CA SER A 126 -0.80 3.25 16.00
C SER A 126 -1.19 2.63 17.33
N ILE A 127 -2.35 1.98 17.41
CA ILE A 127 -2.72 1.16 18.58
C ILE A 127 -1.90 -0.15 18.66
N TYR A 128 -1.15 -0.45 17.61
CA TYR A 128 -0.31 -1.65 17.52
C TYR A 128 1.15 -1.30 17.78
N THR A 129 1.93 -2.31 18.16
CA THR A 129 3.39 -2.22 18.33
C THR A 129 4.08 -3.02 17.23
N ASP A 130 4.31 -2.41 16.08
CA ASP A 130 5.03 -3.04 14.97
C ASP A 130 6.52 -2.68 14.98
N TYR A 131 7.35 -3.58 15.50
CA TYR A 131 8.79 -3.33 15.63
C TYR A 131 9.51 -3.09 14.29
N ALA A 132 9.02 -3.66 13.19
CA ALA A 132 9.60 -3.41 11.88
C ALA A 132 9.30 -1.97 11.44
N LEU A 133 8.07 -1.51 11.61
CA LEU A 133 7.70 -0.12 11.31
C LEU A 133 8.39 0.88 12.24
N LEU A 134 8.49 0.57 13.54
CA LEU A 134 9.19 1.37 14.53
C LEU A 134 10.65 1.63 14.13
N ARG A 135 11.35 0.58 13.68
CA ARG A 135 12.74 0.68 13.21
C ARG A 135 12.91 1.37 11.86
N HIS A 136 11.85 1.46 11.06
CA HIS A 136 11.96 1.89 9.66
C HIS A 136 11.32 3.25 9.35
N GLY A 137 10.71 3.96 10.31
CA GLY A 137 10.24 5.34 10.09
C GLY A 137 8.97 5.73 10.85
N PHE A 138 8.42 4.83 11.66
CA PHE A 138 7.24 5.09 12.51
C PHE A 138 7.61 5.07 13.99
N PRO A 139 8.37 6.05 14.51
CA PRO A 139 8.88 6.04 15.88
C PRO A 139 7.78 6.18 16.95
N ALA A 140 6.56 6.54 16.55
CA ALA A 140 5.40 6.69 17.42
C ALA A 140 4.42 5.49 17.34
N GLU A 141 4.88 4.30 16.89
CA GLU A 141 4.14 3.06 17.16
C GLU A 141 3.80 2.96 18.65
N ASN A 142 2.63 2.42 18.98
CA ASN A 142 2.09 2.35 20.34
C ASN A 142 1.85 3.71 21.05
N VAL A 143 1.86 4.84 20.33
CA VAL A 143 1.42 6.14 20.86
C VAL A 143 -0.01 6.41 20.39
N VAL A 144 -0.93 6.54 21.35
CA VAL A 144 -2.38 6.57 21.10
C VAL A 144 -3.08 7.82 21.65
N ASN A 145 -2.33 8.88 21.95
CA ASN A 145 -2.86 10.12 22.52
C ASN A 145 -2.71 11.31 21.54
N GLY A 146 -3.14 12.50 21.96
CA GLY A 146 -3.14 13.72 21.15
C GLY A 146 -1.77 14.27 20.74
N SER A 147 -0.66 13.64 21.15
CA SER A 147 0.70 14.07 20.77
C SER A 147 1.09 13.63 19.35
N VAL A 148 0.29 12.78 18.70
CA VAL A 148 0.45 12.37 17.30
C VAL A 148 -0.67 12.94 16.44
N LEU A 149 -0.40 13.09 15.14
CA LEU A 149 -1.36 13.63 14.18
C LEU A 149 -2.64 12.79 14.08
N LEU A 150 -2.45 11.46 14.05
CA LEU A 150 -3.52 10.47 14.00
C LEU A 150 -3.01 9.13 14.53
N VAL A 151 -3.92 8.22 14.85
CA VAL A 151 -3.64 6.89 15.40
C VAL A 151 -4.27 5.84 14.49
N LYS A 152 -3.45 5.00 13.86
CA LYS A 152 -3.91 3.86 13.05
C LYS A 152 -4.68 2.85 13.91
N THR A 153 -5.82 2.37 13.40
CA THR A 153 -6.58 1.27 13.99
C THR A 153 -7.30 0.45 12.91
N HIS A 154 -7.50 -0.85 13.16
CA HIS A 154 -8.44 -1.72 12.44
C HIS A 154 -9.62 -2.15 13.33
N GLU A 155 -9.63 -1.70 14.58
CA GLU A 155 -10.65 -2.05 15.56
C GLU A 155 -11.92 -1.23 15.30
N TRP A 156 -13.06 -1.86 15.55
CA TRP A 156 -14.40 -1.31 15.35
C TRP A 156 -15.24 -1.48 16.62
N GLY A 157 -16.47 -0.96 16.59
CA GLY A 157 -17.40 -1.02 17.73
C GLY A 157 -17.38 0.22 18.63
N ILE A 158 -18.45 0.36 19.43
CA ILE A 158 -18.74 1.58 20.21
C ILE A 158 -17.61 1.89 21.22
N HIS A 159 -17.15 0.89 21.95
CA HIS A 159 -16.10 1.04 22.97
C HIS A 159 -14.78 1.55 22.38
N ILE A 160 -14.46 1.16 21.14
CA ILE A 160 -13.24 1.62 20.46
C ILE A 160 -13.42 3.07 19.98
N ARG A 161 -14.57 3.36 19.35
CA ARG A 161 -14.86 4.69 18.79
C ARG A 161 -14.84 5.79 19.85
N GLN A 162 -15.27 5.49 21.08
CA GLN A 162 -15.26 6.44 22.19
C GLN A 162 -13.86 6.93 22.59
N ASN A 163 -12.80 6.19 22.25
CA ASN A 163 -11.42 6.61 22.52
C ASN A 163 -10.91 7.68 21.54
N PHE A 164 -11.68 7.99 20.49
CA PHE A 164 -11.31 8.94 19.45
C PHE A 164 -12.31 10.09 19.36
N SER A 165 -11.80 11.32 19.27
CA SER A 165 -12.66 12.50 19.09
C SER A 165 -13.10 12.69 17.65
N ARG A 166 -12.29 12.19 16.69
CA ARG A 166 -12.49 12.31 15.24
C ARG A 166 -11.94 11.08 14.52
N ALA A 167 -12.35 10.86 13.28
CA ALA A 167 -11.83 9.77 12.46
C ALA A 167 -11.62 10.19 11.00
N VAL A 168 -10.59 9.61 10.40
CA VAL A 168 -10.41 9.51 8.95
C VAL A 168 -10.58 8.04 8.60
N LEU A 169 -11.57 7.74 7.77
CA LEU A 169 -11.86 6.38 7.29
C LEU A 169 -11.24 6.19 5.91
N ILE A 170 -10.42 5.14 5.74
CA ILE A 170 -9.91 4.74 4.42
C ILE A 170 -10.70 3.53 3.94
N VAL A 171 -11.40 3.70 2.82
CA VAL A 171 -12.12 2.62 2.15
C VAL A 171 -11.33 2.21 0.89
N ARG A 172 -11.06 0.91 0.76
CA ARG A 172 -10.45 0.30 -0.42
C ARG A 172 -11.32 -0.85 -0.87
N ASP A 173 -11.42 -1.06 -2.19
CA ASP A 173 -12.10 -2.21 -2.78
C ASP A 173 -11.73 -3.51 -2.03
N PRO A 174 -12.73 -4.34 -1.65
CA PRO A 174 -12.51 -5.47 -0.77
C PRO A 174 -11.56 -6.52 -1.35
N VAL A 175 -11.63 -6.79 -2.66
CA VAL A 175 -10.82 -7.84 -3.29
C VAL A 175 -9.31 -7.57 -3.16
N PRO A 176 -8.77 -6.42 -3.60
CA PRO A 176 -7.35 -6.12 -3.45
C PRO A 176 -6.95 -5.82 -2.01
N ALA A 177 -7.86 -5.35 -1.14
CA ALA A 177 -7.55 -5.17 0.28
C ALA A 177 -7.33 -6.51 0.99
N ILE A 178 -8.24 -7.48 0.78
CA ILE A 178 -8.14 -8.84 1.32
C ILE A 178 -6.90 -9.54 0.78
N LEU A 179 -6.63 -9.42 -0.53
CA LEU A 179 -5.42 -9.98 -1.14
C LEU A 179 -4.13 -9.38 -0.53
N ALA A 180 -4.11 -8.06 -0.32
CA ALA A 180 -2.97 -7.39 0.30
C ALA A 180 -2.75 -7.87 1.74
N GLU A 181 -3.82 -8.02 2.53
CA GLU A 181 -3.71 -8.53 3.90
C GLU A 181 -3.24 -9.99 3.93
N PHE A 182 -3.71 -10.84 3.02
CA PHE A 182 -3.23 -12.21 2.90
C PHE A 182 -1.73 -12.27 2.57
N ASN A 183 -1.28 -11.42 1.64
CA ASN A 183 0.13 -11.28 1.31
C ASN A 183 0.96 -10.79 2.51
N ARG A 184 0.45 -9.82 3.27
CA ARG A 184 1.12 -9.30 4.46
C ARG A 184 1.30 -10.38 5.54
N GLN A 185 0.28 -11.18 5.81
CA GLN A 185 0.38 -12.32 6.74
C GLN A 185 1.25 -13.45 6.16
N GLY A 186 1.30 -13.54 4.85
CA GLY A 186 2.01 -14.55 4.10
C GLY A 186 3.52 -14.35 4.03
N GLY A 187 3.94 -13.12 3.76
CA GLY A 187 5.32 -12.72 3.39
C GLY A 187 5.80 -11.42 4.05
N GLY A 188 5.08 -10.88 5.03
CA GLY A 188 5.45 -9.67 5.75
C GLY A 188 5.07 -8.37 5.02
N HIS A 189 5.46 -7.22 5.58
CA HIS A 189 5.00 -5.90 5.12
C HIS A 189 5.32 -5.52 3.68
N ILE A 190 6.38 -6.10 3.11
CA ILE A 190 6.87 -5.81 1.75
C ILE A 190 6.86 -7.05 0.85
N GLY A 191 6.37 -8.19 1.34
CA GLY A 191 6.43 -9.46 0.65
C GLY A 191 5.06 -9.95 0.20
N HIS A 192 5.09 -11.04 -0.58
CA HIS A 192 3.90 -11.77 -1.00
C HIS A 192 3.85 -13.14 -0.30
N ALA A 193 2.65 -13.64 -0.09
CA ALA A 193 2.46 -15.02 0.31
C ALA A 193 3.05 -15.96 -0.77
N SER A 194 3.68 -17.06 -0.36
CA SER A 194 4.13 -18.07 -1.31
C SER A 194 2.93 -18.67 -2.06
N ILE A 195 3.17 -19.17 -3.29
CA ILE A 195 2.13 -19.80 -4.10
C ILE A 195 1.45 -20.97 -3.36
N ASP A 196 2.20 -21.67 -2.51
CA ASP A 196 1.68 -22.77 -1.70
C ASP A 196 0.60 -22.31 -0.73
N LYS A 197 0.69 -21.11 -0.15
CA LYS A 197 -0.37 -20.59 0.73
C LYS A 197 -1.70 -20.40 -0.01
N TYR A 198 -1.65 -20.13 -1.32
CA TYR A 198 -2.84 -20.00 -2.16
C TYR A 198 -3.40 -21.35 -2.62
N ARG A 199 -2.54 -22.34 -2.89
CA ARG A 199 -2.92 -23.59 -3.57
C ARG A 199 -2.99 -24.81 -2.66
N ASN A 200 -2.30 -24.82 -1.53
CA ASN A 200 -2.25 -25.96 -0.63
C ASN A 200 -3.66 -26.34 -0.15
N LYS A 201 -3.92 -27.64 -0.03
CA LYS A 201 -5.23 -28.22 0.30
C LYS A 201 -6.35 -27.62 -0.57
N GLU A 202 -6.13 -27.58 -1.89
CA GLU A 202 -7.09 -27.05 -2.88
C GLU A 202 -7.54 -25.60 -2.62
N GLY A 203 -6.61 -24.81 -2.05
CA GLY A 203 -6.84 -23.43 -1.68
C GLY A 203 -7.80 -23.23 -0.52
N LYS A 204 -8.03 -24.25 0.31
CA LYS A 204 -8.92 -24.16 1.49
C LYS A 204 -8.52 -23.03 2.43
N LEU A 205 -7.22 -22.80 2.64
CA LEU A 205 -6.72 -21.71 3.47
C LEU A 205 -7.13 -20.34 2.89
N TRP A 206 -6.87 -20.12 1.60
CA TRP A 206 -7.23 -18.89 0.91
C TRP A 206 -8.75 -18.65 0.92
N LYS A 207 -9.55 -19.68 0.58
CA LYS A 207 -11.02 -19.60 0.57
C LYS A 207 -11.59 -19.25 1.96
N ALA A 208 -11.09 -19.93 3.01
CA ALA A 208 -11.50 -19.65 4.38
C ALA A 208 -11.10 -18.23 4.82
N PHE A 209 -9.91 -17.79 4.44
CA PHE A 209 -9.42 -16.45 4.70
C PHE A 209 -10.29 -15.38 4.04
N VAL A 210 -10.59 -15.52 2.75
CA VAL A 210 -11.46 -14.60 2.02
C VAL A 210 -12.86 -14.56 2.65
N SER A 211 -13.46 -15.72 2.96
CA SER A 211 -14.79 -15.77 3.59
C SER A 211 -14.82 -15.05 4.94
N GLY A 212 -13.82 -15.25 5.79
CA GLY A 212 -13.73 -14.57 7.09
C GLY A 212 -13.47 -13.06 6.94
N LYS A 213 -12.54 -12.68 6.07
CA LYS A 213 -12.17 -11.27 5.87
C LYS A 213 -13.23 -10.45 5.14
N SER A 214 -14.04 -11.06 4.27
CA SER A 214 -15.15 -10.39 3.61
C SER A 214 -16.18 -9.87 4.61
N ARG A 215 -16.45 -10.63 5.68
CA ARG A 215 -17.33 -10.16 6.78
C ARG A 215 -16.69 -9.02 7.56
N SER A 216 -15.42 -9.17 7.94
CA SER A 216 -14.69 -8.14 8.69
C SER A 216 -14.54 -6.82 7.92
N TRP A 217 -14.50 -6.85 6.58
CA TRP A 217 -14.45 -5.65 5.75
C TRP A 217 -15.72 -4.81 5.86
N LEU A 218 -16.89 -5.43 6.06
CA LEU A 218 -18.16 -4.71 6.23
C LEU A 218 -18.27 -4.00 7.60
N GLU A 219 -17.51 -4.45 8.59
CA GLU A 219 -17.55 -3.93 9.97
C GLU A 219 -16.58 -2.77 10.21
N THR A 220 -15.59 -2.59 9.34
CA THR A 220 -14.50 -1.61 9.53
C THR A 220 -14.79 -0.29 8.82
#